data_AF-A0A9N9QSD3-F1
#
_entry.id   AF-A0A9N9QSD3-F1
#
_cell.length_a   1.000
_cell.length_b   1.000
_cell.length_c   1.000
_cell.angle_alpha   90.00
_cell.angle_beta   90.00
_cell.angle_gamma   90.00
#
_symmetry.space_group_name_H-M   'P 1'
#
loop_
_entity.id
_entity.type
_entity.pdbx_description
1 polymer ?
#
loop_
_entity_poly.entity_id
_entity_poly.type
_entity_poly.pdbx_seq_one_letter_code
_entity_poly.pdbx_strand_id
1 'polypeptide(L)'
;MKQVLEMSSGSVKYLSPKIQNELISGTSDLLLNKLVKEITLASYYSSFLDTTQDISKFDQLSVIIRTVQLVRDKDMYVVGFEIKETFLGFHEITDHTAGGMVTKVKAILENLNIAINKCYGQGYDGASVMSGA
;
A
#
# COMPACT_ATOMS: atom_id res chain seq x y z
N MET A 1 -18.82 -11.79 -14.56
CA MET A 1 -17.95 -11.90 -15.76
C MET A 1 -18.57 -12.78 -16.85
N LYS A 2 -18.98 -14.03 -16.55
CA LYS A 2 -19.61 -14.95 -17.51
C LYS A 2 -20.84 -14.35 -18.24
N GLN A 3 -21.74 -13.71 -17.50
CA GLN A 3 -22.91 -13.02 -18.06
C GLN A 3 -22.57 -11.86 -19.02
N VAL A 4 -21.49 -11.11 -18.78
CA VAL A 4 -21.07 -9.99 -19.65
C VAL A 4 -20.50 -10.51 -20.97
N LEU A 5 -19.79 -11.65 -20.92
CA LEU A 5 -19.24 -12.30 -22.10
C LEU A 5 -20.37 -12.88 -22.99
N GLU A 6 -21.40 -13.43 -22.37
CA GLU A 6 -22.58 -14.04 -23.02
C GLU A 6 -23.59 -13.02 -23.60
N MET A 7 -23.39 -11.71 -23.41
CA MET A 7 -24.28 -10.68 -23.97
C MET A 7 -24.31 -10.71 -25.51
N SER A 8 -25.47 -10.39 -26.08
CA SER A 8 -25.68 -10.33 -27.54
C SER A 8 -24.74 -9.34 -28.23
N SER A 9 -24.47 -9.59 -29.51
CA SER A 9 -23.70 -8.66 -30.36
C SER A 9 -24.39 -7.29 -30.41
N GLY A 10 -23.61 -6.21 -30.28
CA GLY A 10 -24.11 -4.83 -30.18
C GLY A 10 -24.38 -4.32 -28.75
N SER A 11 -24.28 -5.18 -27.74
CA SER A 11 -24.37 -4.77 -26.33
C SER A 11 -23.09 -4.05 -25.85
N VAL A 12 -23.22 -3.03 -24.99
CA VAL A 12 -22.07 -2.36 -24.36
C VAL A 12 -21.50 -3.25 -23.25
N LYS A 13 -20.35 -3.88 -23.50
CA LYS A 13 -19.73 -4.84 -22.57
C LYS A 13 -18.67 -4.23 -21.65
N TYR A 14 -18.23 -2.99 -21.90
CA TYR A 14 -17.15 -2.30 -21.17
C TYR A 14 -15.81 -3.08 -21.12
N LEU A 15 -15.62 -4.04 -22.02
CA LEU A 15 -14.46 -4.92 -22.07
C LEU A 15 -13.28 -4.34 -22.87
N SER A 16 -13.36 -3.11 -23.38
CA SER A 16 -12.21 -2.51 -24.05
C SER A 16 -11.05 -2.35 -23.05
N PRO A 17 -9.78 -2.51 -23.47
CA PRO A 17 -8.62 -2.32 -22.58
C PRO A 17 -8.64 -0.98 -21.84
N LYS A 18 -9.07 0.10 -22.50
CA LYS A 18 -9.20 1.43 -21.90
C LYS A 18 -10.14 1.42 -20.68
N ILE A 19 -11.38 0.98 -20.88
CA ILE A 19 -12.38 0.95 -19.81
C ILE A 19 -11.96 -0.01 -18.67
N GLN A 20 -11.38 -1.18 -19.00
CA GLN A 20 -10.91 -2.09 -17.96
C GLN A 20 -9.81 -1.46 -17.10
N ASN A 21 -8.84 -0.78 -17.72
CA ASN A 21 -7.77 -0.09 -16.99
C ASN A 21 -8.31 1.08 -16.14
N GLU A 22 -9.29 1.84 -16.65
CA GLU A 22 -9.95 2.89 -15.87
C GLU A 22 -10.67 2.32 -14.64
N LEU A 23 -11.39 1.19 -14.80
CA LEU A 23 -12.06 0.51 -13.68
C LEU A 23 -11.05 -0.02 -12.64
N ILE A 24 -9.96 -0.63 -13.11
CA ILE A 24 -8.89 -1.12 -12.24
C ILE A 24 -8.27 0.04 -11.46
N SER A 25 -7.91 1.14 -12.13
CA SER A 25 -7.34 2.32 -11.48
C SER A 25 -8.29 2.92 -10.45
N GLY A 26 -9.54 3.17 -10.82
CA GLY A 26 -10.53 3.76 -9.91
C GLY A 26 -10.82 2.88 -8.69
N THR A 27 -10.84 1.55 -8.88
CA THR A 27 -11.02 0.61 -7.76
C THR A 27 -9.77 0.56 -6.87
N SER A 28 -8.58 0.58 -7.47
CA SER A 28 -7.29 0.65 -6.76
C SER A 28 -7.21 1.90 -5.90
N ASP A 29 -7.54 3.06 -6.46
CA ASP A 29 -7.52 4.35 -5.74
C ASP A 29 -8.52 4.35 -4.58
N LEU A 30 -9.73 3.81 -4.79
CA LEU A 30 -10.75 3.71 -3.74
C LEU A 30 -10.28 2.78 -2.61
N LEU A 31 -9.68 1.64 -2.95
CA LEU A 31 -9.14 0.70 -1.98
C LEU A 31 -7.99 1.31 -1.20
N LEU A 32 -7.01 1.91 -1.89
CA LEU A 32 -5.85 2.54 -1.29
C LEU A 32 -6.27 3.66 -0.33
N ASN A 33 -7.20 4.52 -0.74
CA ASN A 33 -7.75 5.57 0.13
C ASN A 33 -8.40 5.01 1.39
N LYS A 34 -9.11 3.88 1.30
CA LYS A 34 -9.70 3.22 2.47
C LYS A 34 -8.61 2.68 3.40
N LEU A 35 -7.61 2.01 2.85
CA LEU A 35 -6.49 1.45 3.62
C LEU A 35 -5.67 2.54 4.32
N VAL A 36 -5.36 3.63 3.62
CA VAL A 36 -4.68 4.81 4.19
C VAL A 36 -5.50 5.40 5.33
N LYS A 37 -6.82 5.56 5.17
CA LYS A 37 -7.68 6.06 6.26
C LYS A 37 -7.56 5.19 7.51
N GLU A 38 -7.61 3.87 7.36
CA GLU A 38 -7.45 2.93 8.47
C GLU A 38 -6.08 3.07 9.15
N ILE A 39 -5.00 3.29 8.39
CA ILE A 39 -3.67 3.58 8.94
C ILE A 39 -3.68 4.90 9.73
N THR A 40 -4.25 5.97 9.16
CA THR A 40 -4.24 7.30 9.79
C THR A 40 -5.03 7.37 11.10
N LEU A 41 -6.04 6.51 11.26
CA LEU A 41 -6.80 6.34 12.50
C LEU A 41 -5.96 5.71 13.62
N ALA A 42 -4.91 4.96 13.29
CA ALA A 42 -4.00 4.44 14.29
C ALA A 42 -3.17 5.58 14.92
N SER A 43 -2.87 5.42 16.21
CA SER A 43 -2.00 6.37 16.93
C SER A 43 -0.57 6.30 16.41
N TYR A 44 -0.08 5.09 16.14
CA TYR A 44 1.29 4.79 15.72
C TYR A 44 1.32 3.64 14.72
N TYR A 45 2.40 3.55 13.96
CA TYR A 45 2.64 2.45 13.03
C TYR A 45 4.12 2.07 12.94
N SER A 46 4.37 0.89 12.37
CA SER A 46 5.71 0.47 11.93
C SER A 46 5.71 0.26 10.42
N SER A 47 6.78 0.66 9.75
CA SER A 47 6.97 0.41 8.31
C SER A 47 7.89 -0.79 8.08
N PHE A 48 7.50 -1.66 7.17
CA PHE A 48 8.30 -2.77 6.68
C PHE A 48 8.56 -2.56 5.20
N LEU A 49 9.83 -2.66 4.84
CA LEU A 49 10.33 -2.33 3.52
C LEU A 49 11.16 -3.50 3.01
N ASP A 50 10.83 -3.99 1.82
CA ASP A 50 11.55 -5.07 1.17
C ASP A 50 11.82 -4.74 -0.30
N THR A 51 13.05 -5.02 -0.75
CA THR A 51 13.50 -4.73 -2.12
C THR A 51 13.47 -6.00 -2.96
N THR A 52 12.79 -5.95 -4.09
CA THR A 52 12.68 -7.07 -5.03
C THR A 52 12.90 -6.61 -6.46
N GLN A 53 13.23 -7.52 -7.37
CA GLN A 53 13.34 -7.23 -8.80
C GLN A 53 12.08 -7.67 -9.54
N ASP A 54 11.58 -6.81 -10.43
CA ASP A 54 10.50 -7.19 -11.32
C ASP A 54 10.99 -8.08 -12.49
N ILE A 55 10.05 -8.55 -13.30
CA ILE A 55 10.34 -9.43 -14.45
C ILE A 55 11.27 -8.74 -15.47
N SER A 56 11.26 -7.40 -15.51
CA SER A 56 12.08 -6.57 -16.38
C SER A 56 13.44 -6.20 -15.75
N LYS A 57 13.75 -6.72 -14.55
CA LYS A 57 14.96 -6.46 -13.75
C LYS A 57 15.07 -5.04 -13.22
N PHE A 58 13.95 -4.32 -13.10
CA PHE A 58 13.91 -3.08 -12.34
C PHE A 58 13.70 -3.40 -10.88
N ASP A 59 14.50 -2.78 -10.03
CA ASP A 59 14.35 -2.90 -8.58
C ASP A 59 13.12 -2.11 -8.12
N GLN A 60 12.36 -2.73 -7.23
CA GLN A 60 11.13 -2.20 -6.66
C GLN A 60 11.19 -2.31 -5.14
N LEU A 61 10.69 -1.28 -4.48
CA LEU A 61 10.49 -1.23 -3.04
C LEU A 61 9.04 -1.59 -2.72
N SER A 62 8.83 -2.70 -2.03
CA SER A 62 7.56 -3.03 -1.41
C SER A 62 7.41 -2.26 -0.10
N VAL A 63 6.24 -1.65 0.10
CA VAL A 63 5.95 -0.86 1.31
C VAL A 63 4.79 -1.47 2.06
N ILE A 64 5.04 -1.88 3.31
CA ILE A 64 4.05 -2.46 4.19
C ILE A 64 3.97 -1.63 5.47
N ILE A 65 2.75 -1.31 5.90
CA ILE A 65 2.50 -0.59 7.16
C ILE A 65 1.78 -1.52 8.13
N ARG A 66 2.38 -1.73 9.30
CA ARG A 66 1.78 -2.47 10.41
C ARG A 66 1.21 -1.49 11.43
N THR A 67 -0.06 -1.67 11.77
CA THR A 67 -0.77 -0.89 12.80
C THR A 67 -1.36 -1.81 13.85
N VAL A 68 -1.59 -1.26 15.04
CA VAL A 68 -2.40 -1.91 16.09
C VAL A 68 -3.77 -1.24 16.09
N GLN A 69 -4.81 -1.99 15.74
CA GLN A 69 -6.19 -1.52 15.74
C GLN A 69 -6.88 -1.92 17.04
N LEU A 70 -7.61 -0.97 17.63
CA LEU A 70 -8.41 -1.25 18.82
C LEU A 70 -9.72 -1.91 18.39
N VAL A 71 -9.98 -3.11 18.93
CA VAL A 71 -11.25 -3.79 18.73
C VAL A 71 -12.24 -3.25 19.74
N ARG A 72 -13.39 -2.79 19.26
CA ARG A 72 -14.46 -2.23 20.08
C ARG A 72 -15.72 -3.06 19.98
N ASP A 73 -16.43 -3.20 21.09
CA ASP A 73 -17.77 -3.80 21.10
C ASP A 73 -18.84 -2.81 20.58
N LYS A 74 -20.10 -3.23 20.65
CA LYS A 74 -21.25 -2.42 20.20
C LYS A 74 -21.43 -1.13 21.02
N ASP A 75 -20.93 -1.12 22.25
CA ASP A 75 -21.02 0.01 23.17
C ASP A 75 -19.74 0.86 23.15
N MET A 76 -18.85 0.64 22.16
CA MET A 76 -17.59 1.35 21.91
C MET A 76 -16.49 1.11 22.96
N TYR A 77 -16.66 0.15 23.87
CA TYR A 77 -15.61 -0.23 24.81
C TYR A 77 -14.51 -1.02 24.11
N VAL A 78 -13.26 -0.74 24.48
CA VAL A 78 -12.10 -1.50 23.96
C VAL A 78 -12.13 -2.88 24.59
N VAL A 79 -12.32 -3.90 23.76
CA VAL A 79 -12.35 -5.32 24.18
C VAL A 79 -11.11 -6.08 23.75
N GLY A 80 -10.25 -5.48 22.93
CA GLY A 80 -9.00 -6.08 22.51
C GLY A 80 -8.23 -5.22 21.51
N PHE A 81 -7.21 -5.85 20.92
CA PHE A 81 -6.40 -5.25 19.87
C PHE A 81 -6.15 -6.28 18.76
N GLU A 82 -5.99 -5.80 17.54
CA GLU A 82 -5.65 -6.59 16.37
C GLU A 82 -4.44 -5.95 15.67
N ILE A 83 -3.51 -6.79 15.22
CA ILE A 83 -2.40 -6.34 14.38
C ILE A 83 -2.86 -6.39 12.93
N LYS A 84 -2.77 -5.26 12.24
CA LYS A 84 -3.11 -5.17 10.83
C LYS A 84 -1.91 -4.74 10.00
N GLU A 85 -1.58 -5.53 8.99
CA GLU A 85 -0.56 -5.21 7.99
C GLU A 85 -1.22 -4.80 6.69
N THR A 86 -0.76 -3.67 6.16
CA THR A 86 -1.34 -3.05 4.97
C THR A 86 -0.25 -2.87 3.93
N PHE A 87 -0.41 -3.53 2.79
CA PHE A 87 0.47 -3.34 1.64
C PHE A 87 0.06 -2.08 0.88
N LEU A 88 1.00 -1.14 0.71
CA LEU A 88 0.77 0.13 0.02
C LEU A 88 1.19 0.09 -1.45
N GLY A 89 1.91 -0.96 -1.87
CA GLY A 89 2.29 -1.17 -3.25
C GLY A 89 3.78 -1.39 -3.44
N PHE A 90 4.14 -1.61 -4.70
CA PHE A 90 5.51 -1.61 -5.18
C PHE A 90 5.83 -0.24 -5.77
N HIS A 91 7.02 0.25 -5.45
CA HIS A 91 7.50 1.54 -5.93
C HIS A 91 8.87 1.36 -6.56
N GLU A 92 8.99 1.68 -7.84
CA GLU A 92 10.27 1.63 -8.54
C GLU A 92 11.33 2.48 -7.83
N ILE A 93 12.51 1.89 -7.66
CA ILE A 93 13.69 2.53 -7.08
C ILE A 93 14.82 2.58 -8.10
N THR A 94 15.37 3.78 -8.28
CA THR A 94 16.52 4.03 -9.16
C THR A 94 17.78 4.41 -8.39
N ASP A 95 17.62 4.85 -7.14
CA ASP A 95 18.70 5.18 -6.22
C ASP A 95 18.71 4.20 -5.05
N HIS A 96 19.72 3.33 -5.04
CA HIS A 96 19.91 2.28 -4.04
C HIS A 96 20.71 2.73 -2.83
N THR A 97 21.10 4.01 -2.75
CA THR A 97 21.72 4.54 -1.54
C THR A 97 20.70 4.61 -0.40
N ALA A 98 21.18 4.53 0.85
CA ALA A 98 20.30 4.69 2.01
C ALA A 98 19.54 6.02 1.96
N GLY A 99 20.20 7.11 1.55
CA GLY A 99 19.58 8.42 1.39
C GLY A 99 18.49 8.45 0.32
N GLY A 100 18.71 7.80 -0.82
CA GLY A 100 17.72 7.65 -1.89
C GLY A 100 16.47 6.91 -1.42
N MET A 101 16.66 5.78 -0.73
CA MET A 101 15.55 4.99 -0.17
C MET A 101 14.77 5.77 0.89
N VAL A 102 15.43 6.44 1.83
CA VAL A 102 14.76 7.29 2.83
C VAL A 102 13.92 8.37 2.14
N THR A 103 14.49 9.04 1.15
CA THR A 103 13.79 10.11 0.40
C THR A 103 12.57 9.56 -0.32
N LYS A 104 12.70 8.39 -0.95
CA LYS A 104 11.59 7.71 -1.64
C LYS A 104 10.46 7.35 -0.68
N VAL A 105 10.79 6.74 0.46
CA VAL A 105 9.81 6.33 1.49
C VAL A 105 9.09 7.56 2.06
N LYS A 106 9.82 8.64 2.38
CA LYS A 106 9.22 9.90 2.82
C LYS A 106 8.22 10.44 1.82
N ALA A 107 8.61 10.51 0.54
CA ALA A 107 7.72 10.98 -0.52
C ALA A 107 6.47 10.10 -0.66
N ILE A 108 6.59 8.78 -0.55
CA ILE A 108 5.44 7.86 -0.59
C ILE A 108 4.47 8.14 0.56
N LEU A 109 4.99 8.26 1.79
CA LEU A 109 4.18 8.52 2.98
C LEU A 109 3.49 9.89 2.90
N GLU A 110 4.22 10.93 2.46
CA GLU A 110 3.68 12.28 2.27
C GLU A 110 2.57 12.31 1.21
N ASN A 111 2.76 11.66 0.07
CA ASN A 111 1.76 11.56 -0.99
C ASN A 111 0.47 10.85 -0.52
N LEU A 112 0.62 9.90 0.41
CA LEU A 112 -0.50 9.18 1.01
C LEU A 112 -1.05 9.87 2.28
N ASN A 113 -0.54 11.05 2.66
CA ASN A 113 -0.91 11.75 3.89
C ASN A 113 -0.72 10.92 5.17
N ILE A 114 0.27 10.02 5.17
CA ILE A 114 0.66 9.25 6.34
C ILE A 114 1.75 10.01 7.08
N ALA A 115 1.46 10.44 8.30
CA ALA A 115 2.35 11.30 9.06
C ALA A 115 3.57 10.52 9.59
N ILE A 116 4.77 10.88 9.11
CA ILE A 116 6.02 10.20 9.46
C ILE A 116 6.33 10.23 10.96
N ASN A 117 5.87 11.26 11.68
CA ASN A 117 6.04 11.39 13.13
C ASN A 117 5.28 10.33 13.95
N LYS A 118 4.35 9.59 13.30
CA LYS A 118 3.66 8.44 13.91
C LYS A 118 4.40 7.11 13.67
N CYS A 119 5.50 7.10 12.91
CA CYS A 119 6.33 5.92 12.68
C CYS A 119 7.23 5.65 13.89
N TYR A 120 7.06 4.48 14.53
CA TYR A 120 7.82 4.09 15.73
C TYR A 120 8.64 2.81 15.57
N GLY A 121 8.54 2.15 14.41
CA GLY A 121 9.33 0.98 14.08
C GLY A 121 9.59 0.92 12.58
N GLN A 122 10.79 0.50 12.21
CA GLN A 122 11.18 0.32 10.82
C GLN A 122 11.86 -1.06 10.69
N GLY A 123 11.39 -1.87 9.75
CA GLY A 123 11.97 -3.16 9.42
C GLY A 123 12.38 -3.16 7.95
N TYR A 124 13.61 -3.60 7.67
CA TYR A 124 14.15 -3.67 6.32
C TYR A 124 14.64 -5.09 6.06
N ASP A 125 14.08 -5.75 5.06
CA ASP A 125 14.61 -7.02 4.54
C ASP A 125 15.11 -6.80 3.11
N GLY A 126 16.16 -7.53 2.69
CA GLY A 126 16.81 -7.35 1.38
C GLY A 126 17.57 -6.03 1.15
N ALA A 127 17.26 -4.97 1.91
CA ALA A 127 17.90 -3.66 1.82
C ALA A 127 19.10 -3.54 2.78
N SER A 128 20.19 -4.27 2.49
CA SER A 128 21.43 -4.25 3.31
C SER A 128 21.94 -2.81 3.60
N VAL A 129 21.75 -1.90 2.66
CA VAL A 129 22.15 -0.48 2.73
C VAL A 129 21.40 0.30 3.83
N MET A 130 20.21 -0.14 4.24
CA MET A 130 19.35 0.54 5.21
C MET A 130 19.57 0.10 6.67
N SER A 131 20.41 -0.90 6.90
CA SER A 131 20.73 -1.42 8.24
C SER A 131 21.72 -0.56 9.04
N GLY A 132 22.29 0.49 8.43
CA GLY A 132 23.41 1.27 8.99
C GLY A 132 23.15 2.78 9.17
N ALA A 133 21.90 3.21 9.32
CA ALA A 133 21.53 4.62 9.56
C ALA A 133 21.16 4.88 11.03
#